data_AF-A0A9D8MNL5-F1
#
_entry.id   AF-A0A9D8MNL5-F1
#
_cell.length_a   1.000
_cell.length_b   1.000
_cell.length_c   1.000
_cell.angle_alpha   90.00
_cell.angle_beta   90.00
_cell.angle_gamma   90.00
#
_symmetry.space_group_name_H-M   'P 1'
#
loop_
_entity.id
_entity.type
_entity.pdbx_description
1 polymer ?
#
loop_
_entity_poly.entity_id
_entity_poly.type
_entity_poly.pdbx_seq_one_letter_code
_entity_poly.pdbx_strand_id
1 'polypeptide(L)' 'YPDRMDFYVDDVKVLSYPKKENTIESWPFDGKFYLIMNIAYGGAWGGVKGVDPSALPQQMVIDYVRVYEEKKEAEPVAK' A
#
# COMPACT_ATOMS: atom_id res chain seq x y z
N TYR A 1 3.86 -10.02 -6.68
CA TYR A 1 3.58 -10.69 -7.96
C TYR A 1 3.48 -9.64 -9.05
N PRO A 2 3.92 -9.92 -10.29
CA PRO A 2 3.81 -8.96 -11.38
C PRO A 2 2.37 -8.76 -11.91
N ASP A 3 1.43 -9.63 -11.54
CA ASP A 3 0.06 -9.69 -12.06
C ASP A 3 -1.03 -9.25 -11.07
N ARG A 4 -0.68 -8.94 -9.82
CA ARG A 4 -1.64 -8.48 -8.78
C ARG A 4 -0.95 -7.84 -7.58
N MET A 5 -1.71 -7.02 -6.87
CA MET A 5 -1.36 -6.56 -5.53
C MET A 5 -2.27 -7.25 -4.50
N ASP A 6 -1.67 -7.86 -3.49
CA ASP A 6 -2.40 -8.46 -2.38
C ASP A 6 -2.12 -7.65 -1.11
N PHE A 7 -3.16 -7.38 -0.32
CA PHE A 7 -3.09 -6.63 0.94
C PHE A 7 -3.49 -7.53 2.09
N TYR A 8 -2.78 -7.42 3.22
CA TYR A 8 -2.92 -8.31 4.37
C TYR A 8 -3.02 -7.51 5.68
N VAL A 9 -3.73 -8.08 6.65
CA VAL A 9 -3.75 -7.66 8.06
C VAL A 9 -3.56 -8.94 8.89
N ASP A 10 -2.56 -8.97 9.75
CA ASP A 10 -2.23 -10.14 10.59
C ASP A 10 -2.14 -11.46 9.78
N ASP A 11 -1.41 -11.41 8.66
CA ASP A 11 -1.24 -12.51 7.68
C ASP A 11 -2.53 -12.97 6.96
N VAL A 12 -3.67 -12.35 7.25
CA VAL A 12 -4.94 -12.62 6.57
C VAL A 12 -5.09 -11.68 5.38
N LYS A 13 -5.31 -12.25 4.20
CA LYS A 13 -5.55 -11.48 2.96
C LYS A 13 -6.90 -10.77 3.04
N VAL A 14 -6.90 -9.44 2.93
CA VAL A 14 -8.12 -8.61 2.98
C VAL A 14 -8.54 -8.08 1.61
N LEU A 15 -7.59 -7.98 0.66
CA LEU A 15 -7.86 -7.52 -0.70
C LEU A 15 -6.86 -8.16 -1.68
N SER A 16 -7.35 -8.47 -2.88
CA SER A 16 -6.53 -8.76 -4.05
C SER A 16 -6.98 -7.89 -5.21
N TYR A 17 -6.04 -7.15 -5.79
CA TYR A 17 -6.26 -6.28 -6.94
C TYR A 17 -5.51 -6.84 -8.16
N PRO A 18 -6.20 -7.51 -9.11
CA PRO A 18 -5.57 -8.13 -10.25
C PRO A 18 -5.25 -7.13 -11.37
N LYS A 19 -4.11 -7.32 -12.04
CA LYS A 19 -3.76 -6.66 -13.30
C LYS A 19 -4.59 -7.26 -14.43
N LYS A 20 -5.76 -6.67 -14.69
CA LYS A 20 -6.65 -7.13 -15.76
C LYS A 20 -6.16 -6.72 -17.14
N GLU A 21 -5.72 -5.47 -17.26
CA GLU A 21 -5.22 -4.88 -18.50
C GLU A 21 -3.89 -4.17 -18.23
N ASN A 22 -3.03 -4.10 -19.23
CA ASN A 22 -1.74 -3.42 -19.14
C ASN A 22 -1.83 -1.97 -19.62
N THR A 23 -2.84 -1.24 -19.12
CA THR A 23 -3.07 0.18 -19.37
C THR A 23 -2.82 0.96 -18.09
N ILE A 24 -2.43 2.23 -18.19
CA ILE A 24 -2.15 3.05 -16.99
C ILE A 24 -3.43 3.32 -16.19
N GLU A 25 -4.57 3.34 -16.86
CA GLU A 25 -5.89 3.52 -16.26
C GLU A 25 -6.29 2.31 -15.41
N SER A 26 -5.95 1.09 -15.85
CA SER A 26 -6.25 -0.14 -15.10
C SER A 26 -5.11 -0.58 -14.18
N TRP A 27 -3.86 -0.25 -14.49
CA TRP A 27 -2.67 -0.73 -13.79
C TRP A 27 -1.51 0.28 -13.86
N PRO A 28 -1.53 1.32 -13.01
CA PRO A 28 -0.44 2.30 -12.94
C PRO A 28 0.79 1.82 -12.13
N PHE A 29 0.87 0.55 -11.72
CA PHE A 29 1.75 0.09 -10.64
C PHE A 29 3.15 -0.42 -11.07
N ASP A 30 3.50 -0.31 -12.35
CA ASP A 30 4.82 -0.75 -12.85
C ASP A 30 5.92 0.33 -12.70
N GLY A 31 5.63 1.43 -12.00
CA GLY A 31 6.55 2.53 -11.72
C GLY A 31 7.18 2.50 -10.34
N LYS A 32 8.02 3.51 -10.04
CA LYS A 32 8.55 3.73 -8.68
C LYS A 32 7.54 4.52 -7.85
N PHE A 33 7.34 4.11 -6.60
CA PHE A 33 6.42 4.75 -5.65
C PHE A 33 7.14 5.10 -4.34
N TYR A 34 6.54 6.02 -3.60
CA TYR A 34 6.93 6.37 -2.23
C TYR A 34 5.88 5.88 -1.24
N LEU A 35 6.31 5.43 -0.06
CA LEU A 35 5.40 5.11 1.03
C LEU A 35 5.00 6.40 1.76
N ILE A 36 3.71 6.58 2.02
CA ILE A 36 3.17 7.68 2.82
C ILE A 36 2.36 7.07 3.97
N MET A 37 2.58 7.56 5.19
CA MET A 37 1.78 7.23 6.37
C MET A 37 1.42 8.55 7.07
N ASN A 38 0.14 8.78 7.34
CA ASN A 38 -0.33 10.01 7.96
C ASN A 38 -1.57 9.77 8.83
N ILE A 39 -1.81 10.66 9.78
CA ILE A 39 -3.13 10.84 10.41
C ILE A 39 -3.78 12.04 9.73
N ALA A 40 -4.88 11.82 9.01
CA ALA A 40 -5.73 12.91 8.52
C ALA A 40 -6.78 13.25 9.58
N TYR A 41 -7.11 14.54 9.73
CA TYR A 41 -8.12 15.03 10.67
C TYR A 41 -9.19 15.83 9.91
N GLY A 42 -10.38 15.25 9.79
CA GLY A 42 -11.48 15.82 9.00
C GLY A 42 -11.36 15.55 7.49
N GLY A 43 -11.61 16.59 6.68
CA GLY A 43 -11.69 16.49 5.22
C GLY A 43 -13.01 15.88 4.72
N ALA A 44 -13.16 15.83 3.39
CA ALA A 44 -14.40 15.38 2.74
C ALA A 44 -14.77 13.92 3.08
N TRP A 45 -13.78 13.10 3.40
CA TRP A 45 -13.99 11.70 3.78
C TRP A 45 -13.89 11.47 5.29
N GLY A 46 -12.75 11.83 5.90
CA GLY A 46 -12.50 11.60 7.33
C GLY A 46 -13.40 12.41 8.27
N GLY A 47 -13.98 13.52 7.80
CA GLY A 47 -14.91 14.37 8.55
C GLY A 47 -16.37 14.24 8.12
N VAL A 48 -16.74 13.20 7.37
CA VAL A 48 -18.10 13.06 6.82
C VAL A 48 -19.19 13.03 7.90
N LYS A 49 -18.84 12.63 9.13
CA LYS A 49 -19.73 12.64 10.31
C LYS A 49 -19.42 13.79 11.28
N GLY A 50 -18.76 14.84 10.80
CA GLY A 50 -18.17 15.86 11.64
C GLY A 50 -16.81 15.43 12.20
N VAL A 51 -16.24 16.29 13.02
CA VAL A 51 -14.91 16.12 13.62
C VAL A 51 -15.01 16.42 15.10
N ASP A 52 -14.44 15.57 15.95
CA ASP A 52 -14.44 15.73 17.41
C ASP A 52 -13.09 16.27 17.91
N PRO A 53 -13.02 17.55 18.34
CA PRO A 53 -11.79 18.13 18.88
C PRO A 53 -11.34 17.50 20.20
N SER A 54 -12.26 16.92 20.98
CA SER A 54 -11.93 16.29 22.25
C SER A 54 -11.17 14.97 22.06
N ALA A 55 -11.20 14.40 20.86
CA ALA A 55 -10.42 13.21 20.52
C ALA A 55 -8.91 13.52 20.40
N LEU A 56 -8.48 14.78 20.34
CA LEU A 56 -7.06 15.11 20.24
C LEU A 56 -6.38 15.11 21.62
N PRO A 57 -5.10 14.70 21.72
CA PRO A 57 -4.22 14.28 20.63
C PRO A 57 -4.42 12.82 20.19
N GLN A 58 -4.18 12.54 18.91
CA GLN A 58 -4.16 11.19 18.35
C GLN A 58 -2.74 10.80 17.93
N GLN A 59 -2.42 9.52 18.00
CA GLN A 59 -1.09 8.99 17.69
C GLN A 59 -1.18 7.76 16.78
N MET A 60 -0.23 7.64 15.86
CA MET A 60 -0.02 6.47 15.02
C MET A 60 1.33 5.88 15.42
N VAL A 61 1.27 4.83 16.23
CA VAL A 61 2.47 4.16 16.77
C VAL A 61 2.95 3.13 15.74
N ILE A 62 4.17 3.31 15.25
CA ILE A 62 4.77 2.45 14.23
C ILE A 62 6.08 1.93 14.81
N ASP A 63 6.14 0.63 15.08
CA ASP A 63 7.37 0.00 15.55
C ASP A 63 8.41 -0.06 14.41
N TYR A 64 8.01 -0.54 13.24
CA TYR A 64 8.87 -0.59 12.07
C TYR A 64 8.11 -0.55 10.74
N VAL A 65 8.84 -0.15 9.70
CA VAL A 65 8.49 -0.36 8.30
C VAL A 65 9.57 -1.25 7.69
N ARG A 66 9.17 -2.31 6.97
CA ARG A 66 10.08 -3.20 6.26
C ARG A 66 9.63 -3.32 4.81
N VAL A 67 10.57 -3.18 3.88
CA VAL A 67 10.35 -3.33 2.44
C VAL A 67 11.26 -4.44 1.95
N TYR A 68 10.68 -5.38 1.20
CA TYR A 68 11.35 -6.54 0.67
C TYR A 68 11.16 -6.59 -0.84
N GLU A 69 12.17 -7.09 -1.54
CA GLU A 69 12.09 -7.44 -2.96
C GLU A 69 12.42 -8.91 -3.10
N GLU A 70 11.67 -9.62 -3.95
CA GLU A 70 11.97 -11.01 -4.26
C GLU A 70 13.33 -11.08 -4.99
N LYS A 71 14.23 -11.91 -4.50
CA LYS A 71 15.53 -12.09 -5.12
C LYS A 71 15.34 -12.77 -6.47
N LYS A 72 15.62 -12.05 -7.57
CA LYS A 72 15.70 -12.68 -8.89
C LYS A 72 16.87 -13.68 -8.87
N GLU A 73 16.61 -14.94 -9.19
CA GLU A 73 17.70 -15.89 -9.48
C GLU A 73 18.47 -15.37 -10.70
N ALA A 74 19.81 -15.39 -10.62
CA ALA A 74 20.65 -14.94 -11.72
C ALA A 74 20.45 -15.88 -12.92
N GLU A 75 20.21 -15.32 -14.11
CA GLU A 75 20.20 -16.11 -15.33
C GLU A 75 21.54 -16.84 -15.48
N PRO A 76 21.57 -18.15 -15.81
CA PRO A 76 22.82 -18.83 -16.06
C PRO A 76 23.51 -18.15 -17.25
N VAL A 77 24.70 -17.60 -17.00
CA VAL A 77 25.55 -17.03 -18.05
C VAL A 77 25.83 -18.15 -19.06
N ALA A 78 25.28 -18.01 -20.27
CA ALA A 78 25.61 -18.91 -21.38
C ALA A 78 27.12 -18.86 -21.62
N LYS A 79 27.76 -20.03 -21.63
CA LYS A 79 29.18 -20.20 -22.00
C LYS A 79 29.38 -20.03 -23.50
#